data_AF-A0A3N5L330-F1
#
_entry.id   AF-A0A3N5L330-F1
#
_cell.length_a   1.000
_cell.length_b   1.000
_cell.length_c   1.000
_cell.angle_alpha   90.00
_cell.angle_beta   90.00
_cell.angle_gamma   90.00
#
_symmetry.space_group_name_H-M   'P 1'
#
loop_
_entity.id
_entity.type
_entity.pdbx_description
1 polymer ?
#
loop_
_entity_poly.entity_id
_entity_poly.type
_entity_poly.pdbx_seq_one_letter_code
_entity_poly.pdbx_strand_id
1 'polypeptide(L)'
;MDMHKFHLTAVILLILLHLFLPNGLYSQVTKDTVFNSSKKEKTIGKISNMLEKNYVYPETAKKISVFLKEQMNSHAYDSINNPKTFAQVLTRDVQSISKDLHLKVIYNPDAAKRIKEDIGKEPDPEQEKQHLEALKKENFGFKTVSKLSWNIGYVDFRNFIDAKISEETVASAMAFIENSDAIIFDIRLNGGGDPTCVRLICSYLFGDKPVHLNDLYYRPEDRTEEYWTLKKVDGKKMPDIPVYILTSNYTFSAAEEFAYNLQTQKRAIIVGDTTGGGAHPGGTMAVNNDFIIFMPMGRAINPVTKTNWEGTGVIPDVPVVSENALETAQILALKKIAEGTKDENYKKYFLFVAESIEGDMNSPLVDENTLKSYSGIYGERKITYNSGKLYYRHGSRGKMAMTPISENAFMMKDLDYVRVTFDKDADGKVYSITESYDLGENESFPKTE
;
A
#
# COMPACT_ATOMS: atom_id res chain seq x y z
N MET A 1 -71.90 -27.90 -56.15
CA MET A 1 -72.38 -28.02 -57.54
C MET A 1 -71.14 -28.09 -58.40
N ASP A 2 -70.93 -29.26 -58.99
CA ASP A 2 -69.96 -29.59 -60.03
C ASP A 2 -69.67 -28.44 -61.01
N MET A 3 -68.50 -28.34 -61.67
CA MET A 3 -67.96 -29.40 -62.51
C MET A 3 -66.58 -29.01 -63.09
N HIS A 4 -65.66 -29.99 -63.11
CA HIS A 4 -64.61 -30.24 -64.13
C HIS A 4 -63.50 -29.20 -64.45
N LYS A 5 -62.29 -29.55 -64.88
CA LYS A 5 -61.35 -30.70 -64.79
C LYS A 5 -60.24 -30.41 -65.83
N PHE A 6 -58.98 -30.72 -65.48
CA PHE A 6 -57.85 -31.12 -66.35
C PHE A 6 -56.96 -30.10 -67.14
N HIS A 7 -55.67 -30.11 -66.75
CA HIS A 7 -54.40 -30.29 -67.51
C HIS A 7 -54.33 -29.95 -69.02
N LEU A 8 -53.25 -29.42 -69.63
CA LEU A 8 -51.84 -29.88 -69.63
C LEU A 8 -50.98 -28.96 -70.58
N THR A 9 -49.65 -28.81 -70.35
CA THR A 9 -48.52 -28.58 -71.34
C THR A 9 -48.57 -27.38 -72.32
N ALA A 10 -47.51 -26.74 -72.84
CA ALA A 10 -46.07 -26.56 -72.63
C ALA A 10 -45.57 -25.63 -73.77
N VAL A 11 -44.30 -25.16 -73.72
CA VAL A 11 -43.40 -24.84 -74.87
C VAL A 11 -43.34 -23.41 -75.48
N ILE A 12 -42.19 -22.73 -75.20
CA ILE A 12 -41.24 -22.00 -76.11
C ILE A 12 -41.71 -20.64 -76.73
N LEU A 13 -41.00 -19.49 -76.73
CA LEU A 13 -39.66 -19.03 -77.18
C LEU A 13 -39.51 -17.55 -76.68
N LEU A 14 -38.38 -16.98 -76.23
CA LEU A 14 -37.39 -16.27 -77.05
C LEU A 14 -36.25 -15.68 -76.18
N ILE A 15 -35.05 -15.76 -76.75
CA ILE A 15 -33.71 -15.41 -76.25
C ILE A 15 -33.45 -13.90 -76.39
N LEU A 16 -32.75 -13.27 -75.42
CA LEU A 16 -31.55 -12.44 -75.68
C LEU A 16 -30.84 -11.99 -74.39
N LEU A 17 -29.50 -12.11 -74.46
CA LEU A 17 -28.42 -11.77 -73.54
C LEU A 17 -28.60 -10.46 -72.74
N HIS A 18 -28.07 -10.42 -71.51
CA HIS A 18 -26.83 -9.69 -71.16
C HIS A 18 -26.28 -10.14 -69.79
N LEU A 19 -25.08 -10.72 -69.82
CA LEU A 19 -24.17 -10.86 -68.68
C LEU A 19 -23.71 -9.47 -68.22
N PHE A 20 -23.87 -9.14 -66.95
CA PHE A 20 -22.89 -8.35 -66.18
C PHE A 20 -23.03 -8.65 -64.68
N LEU A 21 -21.88 -8.92 -64.05
CA LEU A 21 -21.67 -9.27 -62.65
C LEU A 21 -22.22 -8.21 -61.67
N PRO A 22 -22.73 -8.59 -60.49
CA PRO A 22 -22.88 -7.65 -59.38
C PRO A 22 -21.52 -7.46 -58.71
N ASN A 23 -20.74 -6.48 -59.20
CA ASN A 23 -19.63 -5.94 -58.45
C ASN A 23 -20.16 -4.95 -57.40
N GLY A 24 -19.83 -5.23 -56.14
CA GLY A 24 -19.57 -4.18 -55.15
C GLY A 24 -20.79 -3.59 -54.46
N LEU A 25 -21.39 -4.35 -53.54
CA LEU A 25 -22.19 -3.79 -52.44
C LEU A 25 -21.99 -4.61 -51.16
N TYR A 26 -20.74 -4.90 -50.82
CA TYR A 26 -20.34 -5.36 -49.48
C TYR A 26 -18.90 -4.90 -49.20
N SER A 27 -18.73 -3.59 -48.98
CA SER A 27 -17.53 -3.08 -48.28
C SER A 27 -17.72 -1.62 -47.85
N GLN A 28 -18.68 -1.37 -46.98
CA GLN A 28 -18.60 -0.22 -46.06
C GLN A 28 -19.05 -0.66 -44.66
N VAL A 29 -18.46 -1.74 -44.17
CA VAL A 29 -18.25 -1.87 -42.72
C VAL A 29 -16.93 -1.16 -42.44
N THR A 30 -17.06 -0.02 -41.78
CA THR A 30 -16.05 0.93 -41.31
C THR A 30 -14.65 0.33 -41.04
N LYS A 31 -13.67 0.62 -41.91
CA LYS A 31 -12.23 0.37 -41.67
C LYS A 31 -11.67 1.09 -40.42
N ASP A 32 -12.42 2.03 -39.82
CA ASP A 32 -12.04 2.79 -38.63
C ASP A 32 -12.31 2.11 -37.29
N THR A 33 -12.97 0.94 -37.27
CA THR A 33 -13.31 0.23 -36.01
C THR A 33 -12.34 -0.88 -35.64
N VAL A 34 -11.48 -1.33 -36.57
CA VAL A 34 -10.52 -2.42 -36.32
C VAL A 34 -9.22 -1.85 -35.77
N PHE A 35 -8.77 -2.35 -34.62
CA PHE A 35 -7.47 -2.04 -34.03
C PHE A 35 -6.33 -2.59 -34.90
N ASN A 36 -5.99 -1.84 -35.95
CA ASN A 36 -5.09 -2.25 -37.03
C ASN A 36 -3.66 -1.69 -36.87
N SER A 37 -2.72 -2.17 -37.70
CA SER A 37 -1.30 -1.77 -37.61
C SER A 37 -1.07 -0.27 -37.78
N SER A 38 -1.86 0.43 -38.61
CA SER A 38 -1.76 1.90 -38.74
C SER A 38 -2.11 2.63 -37.43
N LYS A 39 -3.12 2.15 -36.69
CA LYS A 39 -3.49 2.71 -35.39
C LYS A 39 -2.40 2.46 -34.34
N LYS A 40 -1.78 1.28 -34.35
CA LYS A 40 -0.63 0.93 -33.48
C LYS A 40 0.57 1.84 -33.76
N GLU A 41 0.94 2.01 -35.03
CA GLU A 41 2.06 2.84 -35.47
C GLU A 41 1.87 4.30 -35.03
N LYS A 42 0.69 4.88 -35.28
CA LYS A 42 0.36 6.25 -34.84
C LYS A 42 0.42 6.40 -33.32
N THR A 43 -0.03 5.39 -32.58
CA THR A 43 0.01 5.39 -31.11
C THR A 43 1.45 5.36 -30.61
N ILE A 44 2.29 4.48 -31.16
CA ILE A 44 3.72 4.37 -30.82
C ILE A 44 4.46 5.67 -31.16
N GLY A 45 4.24 6.23 -32.35
CA GLY A 45 4.86 7.50 -32.75
C GLY A 45 4.48 8.65 -31.81
N LYS A 46 3.22 8.71 -31.37
CA LYS A 46 2.76 9.72 -30.41
C LYS A 46 3.37 9.53 -29.02
N ILE A 47 3.44 8.29 -28.52
CA ILE A 47 4.10 7.96 -27.25
C ILE A 47 5.58 8.36 -27.30
N SER A 48 6.28 8.00 -28.37
CA SER A 48 7.70 8.34 -28.57
C SER A 48 7.94 9.85 -28.49
N ASN A 49 7.15 10.63 -29.23
CA ASN A 49 7.26 12.09 -29.20
C ASN A 49 6.95 12.68 -27.81
N MET A 50 5.97 12.10 -27.09
CA MET A 50 5.62 12.54 -25.73
C MET A 50 6.73 12.22 -24.73
N LEU A 51 7.35 11.04 -24.83
CA LEU A 51 8.48 10.64 -23.99
C LEU A 51 9.67 11.58 -24.21
N GLU A 52 10.10 11.78 -25.45
CA GLU A 52 11.27 12.63 -25.75
C GLU A 52 11.06 14.07 -25.26
N LYS A 53 9.83 14.59 -25.37
CA LYS A 53 9.48 15.92 -24.89
C LYS A 53 9.43 16.03 -23.37
N ASN A 54 8.82 15.08 -22.67
CA ASN A 54 8.40 15.28 -21.28
C ASN A 54 9.06 14.35 -20.26
N TYR A 55 9.53 13.16 -20.66
CA TYR A 55 10.06 12.18 -19.71
C TYR A 55 11.32 12.71 -19.03
N VAL A 56 11.44 12.50 -17.72
CA VAL A 56 12.51 13.09 -16.89
C VAL A 56 13.92 12.71 -17.36
N TYR A 57 14.12 11.54 -18.00
CA TYR A 57 15.40 11.12 -18.58
C TYR A 57 15.37 11.13 -20.13
N PRO A 58 15.87 12.19 -20.80
CA PRO A 58 15.76 12.34 -22.25
C PRO A 58 16.48 11.23 -23.03
N GLU A 59 17.64 10.77 -22.57
CA GLU A 59 18.39 9.71 -23.25
C GLU A 59 17.68 8.35 -23.15
N THR A 60 17.05 8.07 -22.01
CA THR A 60 16.21 6.88 -21.84
C THR A 60 14.96 6.96 -22.72
N ALA A 61 14.33 8.14 -22.84
CA ALA A 61 13.19 8.34 -23.74
C ALA A 61 13.54 8.06 -25.21
N LYS A 62 14.72 8.49 -25.68
CA LYS A 62 15.21 8.18 -27.02
C LYS A 62 15.40 6.67 -27.22
N LYS A 63 16.01 5.98 -26.24
CA LYS A 63 16.19 4.52 -26.28
C LYS A 63 14.85 3.78 -26.36
N ILE A 64 13.86 4.19 -25.56
CA ILE A 64 12.50 3.64 -25.63
C ILE A 64 11.91 3.86 -27.03
N SER A 65 12.03 5.07 -27.57
CA SER A 65 11.49 5.42 -28.89
C SER A 65 12.12 4.61 -30.03
N VAL A 66 13.43 4.33 -29.95
CA VAL A 66 14.12 3.42 -30.88
C VAL A 66 13.57 2.00 -30.74
N PHE A 67 13.53 1.48 -29.51
CA PHE A 67 13.07 0.12 -29.24
C PHE A 67 11.63 -0.13 -29.74
N LEU A 68 10.69 0.78 -29.45
CA LEU A 68 9.31 0.62 -29.91
C LEU A 68 9.19 0.65 -31.44
N LYS A 69 10.02 1.44 -32.13
CA LYS A 69 10.07 1.46 -33.60
C LYS A 69 10.63 0.15 -34.16
N GLU A 70 11.66 -0.42 -33.55
CA GLU A 70 12.22 -1.73 -33.92
C GLU A 70 11.20 -2.86 -33.72
N GLN A 71 10.47 -2.85 -32.61
CA GLN A 71 9.38 -3.80 -32.35
C GLN A 71 8.24 -3.65 -33.37
N MET A 72 7.92 -2.42 -33.79
CA MET A 72 6.93 -2.17 -34.85
C MET A 72 7.42 -2.72 -36.21
N ASN A 73 8.67 -2.43 -36.58
CA ASN A 73 9.26 -2.85 -37.87
C ASN A 73 9.47 -4.37 -37.97
N SER A 74 9.65 -5.04 -36.83
CA SER A 74 9.77 -6.51 -36.75
C SER A 74 8.43 -7.23 -36.65
N HIS A 75 7.30 -6.52 -36.83
CA HIS A 75 5.95 -7.08 -36.76
C HIS A 75 5.59 -7.68 -35.38
N ALA A 76 6.31 -7.31 -34.31
CA ALA A 76 6.11 -7.87 -32.97
C ALA A 76 4.71 -7.57 -32.38
N TYR A 77 4.03 -6.54 -32.90
CA TYR A 77 2.70 -6.14 -32.44
C TYR A 77 1.56 -6.62 -33.33
N ASP A 78 1.82 -7.24 -34.49
CA ASP A 78 0.78 -7.49 -35.51
C ASP A 78 -0.33 -8.43 -35.03
N SER A 79 0.01 -9.46 -34.25
CA SER A 79 -0.95 -10.42 -33.70
C SER A 79 -1.84 -9.86 -32.57
N ILE A 80 -1.52 -8.66 -32.05
CA ILE A 80 -2.23 -8.07 -30.90
C ILE A 80 -3.46 -7.29 -31.37
N ASN A 81 -4.62 -7.93 -31.38
CA ASN A 81 -5.88 -7.29 -31.83
C ASN A 81 -6.67 -6.63 -30.70
N ASN A 82 -6.33 -6.90 -29.44
CA ASN A 82 -6.97 -6.29 -28.28
C ASN A 82 -6.17 -5.05 -27.82
N PRO A 83 -6.79 -3.85 -27.76
CA PRO A 83 -6.08 -2.63 -27.40
C PRO A 83 -5.63 -2.58 -25.93
N LYS A 84 -6.34 -3.25 -25.01
CA LYS A 84 -5.91 -3.39 -23.61
C LYS A 84 -4.66 -4.26 -23.52
N THR A 85 -4.60 -5.35 -24.26
CA THR A 85 -3.39 -6.19 -24.35
C THR A 85 -2.23 -5.41 -24.97
N PHE A 86 -2.49 -4.59 -26.00
CA PHE A 86 -1.47 -3.72 -26.57
C PHE A 86 -0.92 -2.70 -25.57
N ALA A 87 -1.78 -2.06 -24.77
CA ALA A 87 -1.34 -1.16 -23.70
C ALA A 87 -0.45 -1.86 -22.65
N GLN A 88 -0.79 -3.10 -22.28
CA GLN A 88 0.00 -3.90 -21.34
C GLN A 88 1.38 -4.26 -21.93
N VAL A 89 1.42 -4.66 -23.20
CA VAL A 89 2.67 -4.95 -23.91
C VAL A 89 3.51 -3.69 -24.04
N LEU A 90 2.93 -2.56 -24.43
CA LEU A 90 3.64 -1.28 -24.48
C LEU A 90 4.19 -0.88 -23.11
N THR A 91 3.41 -1.06 -22.03
CA THR A 91 3.88 -0.80 -20.66
C THR A 91 5.11 -1.65 -20.34
N ARG A 92 5.06 -2.96 -20.57
CA ARG A 92 6.21 -3.84 -20.36
C ARG A 92 7.41 -3.41 -21.21
N ASP A 93 7.18 -3.05 -22.46
CA ASP A 93 8.23 -2.68 -23.41
C ASP A 93 8.92 -1.36 -22.98
N VAL A 94 8.16 -0.33 -22.61
CA VAL A 94 8.76 0.93 -22.11
C VAL A 94 9.49 0.72 -20.78
N GLN A 95 8.92 -0.08 -19.86
CA GLN A 95 9.52 -0.39 -18.57
C GLN A 95 10.76 -1.28 -18.68
N SER A 96 10.86 -2.11 -19.73
CA SER A 96 12.04 -2.94 -19.96
C SER A 96 13.30 -2.11 -20.17
N ILE A 97 13.14 -0.90 -20.71
CA ILE A 97 14.22 0.07 -20.97
C ILE A 97 14.35 1.07 -19.83
N SER A 98 13.24 1.64 -19.34
CA SER A 98 13.30 2.69 -18.31
C SER A 98 13.61 2.15 -16.91
N LYS A 99 13.18 0.92 -16.60
CA LYS A 99 13.07 0.37 -15.24
C LYS A 99 12.16 1.17 -14.31
N ASP A 100 11.40 2.12 -14.87
CA ASP A 100 10.54 3.06 -14.17
C ASP A 100 9.12 2.51 -14.10
N LEU A 101 8.70 2.15 -12.89
CA LEU A 101 7.40 1.51 -12.66
C LEU A 101 6.22 2.49 -12.75
N HIS A 102 6.45 3.81 -12.70
CA HIS A 102 5.41 4.82 -12.91
C HIS A 102 5.02 4.94 -14.37
N LEU A 103 5.97 4.74 -15.30
CA LEU A 103 5.72 4.85 -16.73
C LEU A 103 4.79 3.73 -17.23
N LYS A 104 3.49 4.03 -17.36
CA LYS A 104 2.45 3.05 -17.76
C LYS A 104 1.60 3.59 -18.90
N VAL A 105 1.34 2.74 -19.90
CA VAL A 105 0.40 2.99 -20.99
C VAL A 105 -0.90 2.25 -20.68
N ILE A 106 -2.03 2.96 -20.73
CA ILE A 106 -3.33 2.43 -20.32
C ILE A 106 -4.34 2.68 -21.43
N TYR A 107 -5.08 1.63 -21.82
CA TYR A 107 -6.26 1.78 -22.66
C TYR A 107 -7.44 2.23 -21.80
N ASN A 108 -7.86 3.49 -21.97
CA ASN A 108 -9.01 4.08 -21.29
C ASN A 108 -9.58 5.21 -22.15
N PRO A 109 -10.45 4.90 -23.13
CA PRO A 109 -11.01 5.89 -24.05
C PRO A 109 -11.78 7.01 -23.36
N ASP A 110 -12.53 6.69 -22.31
CA ASP A 110 -13.31 7.69 -21.58
C ASP A 110 -12.39 8.70 -20.88
N ALA A 111 -11.35 8.23 -20.20
CA ALA A 111 -10.36 9.12 -19.59
C ALA A 111 -9.56 9.90 -20.65
N ALA A 112 -9.17 9.25 -21.75
CA ALA A 112 -8.44 9.90 -22.83
C ALA A 112 -9.24 11.04 -23.46
N LYS A 113 -10.55 10.82 -23.69
CA LYS A 113 -11.47 11.84 -24.19
C LYS A 113 -11.60 13.00 -23.20
N ARG A 114 -11.89 12.71 -21.91
CA ARG A 114 -11.99 13.75 -20.86
C ARG A 114 -10.74 14.61 -20.80
N ILE A 115 -9.56 13.99 -20.64
CA ILE A 115 -8.27 14.72 -20.56
C ILE A 115 -8.08 15.63 -21.78
N LYS A 116 -8.45 15.20 -22.98
CA LYS A 116 -8.34 16.04 -24.19
C LYS A 116 -9.34 17.19 -24.20
N GLU A 117 -10.56 16.96 -23.73
CA GLU A 117 -11.61 17.97 -23.65
C GLU A 117 -11.30 19.03 -22.60
N ASP A 118 -10.56 18.68 -21.55
CA ASP A 118 -10.21 19.57 -20.44
C ASP A 118 -8.97 20.44 -20.73
N ILE A 119 -8.21 20.16 -21.80
CA ILE A 119 -7.01 20.95 -22.14
C ILE A 119 -7.38 22.42 -22.33
N GLY A 120 -6.78 23.29 -21.51
CA GLY A 120 -6.96 24.74 -21.58
C GLY A 120 -8.31 25.23 -21.06
N LYS A 121 -9.06 24.38 -20.35
CA LYS A 121 -10.30 24.75 -19.67
C LYS A 121 -10.09 24.78 -18.15
N GLU A 122 -10.89 25.59 -17.48
CA GLU A 122 -11.03 25.49 -16.03
C GLU A 122 -11.71 24.16 -15.67
N PRO A 123 -11.39 23.57 -14.50
CA PRO A 123 -12.06 22.37 -14.02
C PRO A 123 -13.58 22.56 -14.00
N ASP A 124 -14.32 21.55 -14.47
CA ASP A 124 -15.77 21.54 -14.37
C ASP A 124 -16.18 21.50 -12.88
N PRO A 125 -16.89 22.53 -12.35
CA PRO A 125 -17.23 22.60 -10.94
C PRO A 125 -18.02 21.39 -10.43
N GLU A 126 -18.85 20.76 -11.28
CA GLU A 126 -19.60 19.57 -10.88
C GLU A 126 -18.69 18.33 -10.78
N GLN A 127 -17.70 18.20 -11.67
CA GLN A 127 -16.71 17.13 -11.56
C GLN A 127 -15.79 17.32 -10.35
N GLU A 128 -15.37 18.55 -10.07
CA GLU A 128 -14.57 18.87 -8.88
C GLU A 128 -15.36 18.55 -7.60
N LYS A 129 -16.64 18.92 -7.55
CA LYS A 129 -17.54 18.55 -6.46
C LYS A 129 -17.69 17.05 -6.31
N GLN A 130 -17.93 16.31 -7.40
CA GLN A 130 -18.04 14.84 -7.35
C GLN A 130 -16.74 14.18 -6.88
N HIS A 131 -15.60 14.68 -7.33
CA HIS A 131 -14.29 14.22 -6.88
C HIS A 131 -14.09 14.46 -5.39
N LEU A 132 -14.40 15.67 -4.91
CA LEU A 132 -14.31 16.02 -3.50
C LEU A 132 -15.24 15.16 -2.64
N GLU A 133 -16.48 14.91 -3.07
CA GLU A 133 -17.41 14.02 -2.36
C GLU A 133 -16.92 12.57 -2.32
N ALA A 134 -16.24 12.09 -3.36
CA ALA A 134 -15.59 10.77 -3.32
C ALA A 134 -14.45 10.75 -2.31
N LEU A 135 -13.61 11.79 -2.25
CA LEU A 135 -12.53 11.90 -1.26
C LEU A 135 -13.07 11.96 0.18
N LYS A 136 -14.15 12.70 0.43
CA LYS A 136 -14.81 12.75 1.73
C LYS A 136 -15.31 11.38 2.19
N LYS A 137 -15.92 10.59 1.29
CA LYS A 137 -16.37 9.21 1.60
C LYS A 137 -15.22 8.30 2.03
N GLU A 138 -14.03 8.53 1.48
CA GLU A 138 -12.80 7.82 1.83
C GLU A 138 -12.03 8.49 2.98
N ASN A 139 -12.61 9.51 3.62
CA ASN A 139 -12.01 10.34 4.67
C ASN A 139 -10.60 10.85 4.28
N PHE A 140 -10.48 11.30 3.02
CA PHE A 140 -9.24 11.78 2.42
C PHE A 140 -8.07 10.79 2.55
N GLY A 141 -8.37 9.49 2.56
CA GLY A 141 -7.39 8.42 2.64
C GLY A 141 -7.18 7.84 4.05
N PHE A 142 -7.64 8.50 5.12
CA PHE A 142 -7.48 8.04 6.49
C PHE A 142 -8.50 6.94 6.83
N LYS A 143 -8.00 5.74 7.13
CA LYS A 143 -8.84 4.55 7.40
C LYS A 143 -9.02 4.26 8.87
N THR A 144 -7.98 4.44 9.67
CA THR A 144 -8.06 4.21 11.11
C THR A 144 -7.14 5.19 11.81
N VAL A 145 -7.68 5.82 12.85
CA VAL A 145 -6.90 6.59 13.83
C VAL A 145 -7.30 6.04 15.19
N SER A 146 -6.33 5.58 15.97
CA SER A 146 -6.58 4.98 17.27
C SER A 146 -5.46 5.29 18.25
N LYS A 147 -5.79 5.20 19.55
CA LYS A 147 -4.79 5.00 20.59
C LYS A 147 -4.81 3.52 20.92
N LEU A 148 -3.71 2.84 20.59
CA LEU A 148 -3.49 1.46 20.97
C LEU A 148 -3.22 1.38 22.48
N SER A 149 -3.13 0.16 22.99
CA SER A 149 -2.60 -0.10 24.34
C SER A 149 -1.26 0.62 24.55
N TRP A 150 -0.94 0.87 25.82
CA TRP A 150 0.35 1.47 26.20
C TRP A 150 0.58 2.88 25.65
N ASN A 151 -0.51 3.60 25.38
CA ASN A 151 -0.50 4.99 24.95
C ASN A 151 0.22 5.24 23.60
N ILE A 152 0.19 4.26 22.69
CA ILE A 152 0.76 4.37 21.35
C ILE A 152 -0.29 4.88 20.38
N GLY A 153 0.00 5.98 19.67
CA GLY A 153 -0.85 6.50 18.61
C GLY A 153 -0.67 5.68 17.34
N TYR A 154 -1.76 5.36 16.65
CA TYR A 154 -1.74 4.61 15.40
C TYR A 154 -2.57 5.32 14.33
N VAL A 155 -1.97 5.47 13.15
CA VAL A 155 -2.61 6.10 11.99
C VAL A 155 -2.41 5.24 10.76
N ASP A 156 -3.51 4.69 10.25
CA ASP A 156 -3.59 4.01 8.98
C ASP A 156 -4.21 4.93 7.94
N PHE A 157 -3.46 5.21 6.87
CA PHE A 157 -3.95 5.98 5.75
C PHE A 157 -3.39 5.46 4.42
N ARG A 158 -4.24 5.48 3.40
CA ARG A 158 -4.06 4.72 2.14
C ARG A 158 -3.76 5.59 0.92
N ASN A 159 -3.75 6.92 1.10
CA ASN A 159 -3.43 7.88 0.06
C ASN A 159 -2.99 9.20 0.69
N PHE A 160 -2.09 9.93 0.03
CA PHE A 160 -1.75 11.31 0.35
C PHE A 160 -2.59 12.24 -0.54
N ILE A 161 -3.62 12.88 0.02
CA ILE A 161 -4.49 13.80 -0.73
C ILE A 161 -3.99 15.24 -0.58
N ASP A 162 -4.09 16.07 -1.64
CA ASP A 162 -3.65 17.48 -1.63
C ASP A 162 -3.99 18.17 -0.30
N ALA A 163 -2.95 18.74 0.34
CA ALA A 163 -3.06 19.37 1.64
C ALA A 163 -4.15 20.45 1.68
N LYS A 164 -4.39 21.18 0.58
CA LYS A 164 -5.42 22.24 0.54
C LYS A 164 -6.82 21.75 0.85
N ILE A 165 -7.12 20.49 0.54
CA ILE A 165 -8.46 19.90 0.74
C ILE A 165 -8.48 18.89 1.89
N SER A 166 -7.32 18.40 2.33
CA SER A 166 -7.21 17.40 3.40
C SER A 166 -6.73 17.95 4.74
N GLU A 167 -6.33 19.23 4.83
CA GLU A 167 -5.70 19.84 6.02
C GLU A 167 -6.50 19.60 7.31
N GLU A 168 -7.82 19.84 7.28
CA GLU A 168 -8.69 19.63 8.46
C GLU A 168 -8.73 18.17 8.92
N THR A 169 -8.70 17.22 7.98
CA THR A 169 -8.70 15.78 8.29
C THR A 169 -7.37 15.36 8.88
N VAL A 170 -6.25 15.86 8.32
CA VAL A 170 -4.91 15.64 8.87
C VAL A 170 -4.83 16.22 10.28
N ALA A 171 -5.27 17.45 10.49
CA ALA A 171 -5.27 18.09 11.80
C ALA A 171 -6.08 17.29 12.83
N SER A 172 -7.26 16.80 12.45
CA SER A 172 -8.11 15.97 13.31
C SER A 172 -7.43 14.64 13.69
N ALA A 173 -6.81 13.96 12.71
CA ALA A 173 -6.08 12.72 12.96
C ALA A 173 -4.89 12.93 13.90
N MET A 174 -4.11 13.99 13.68
CA MET A 174 -2.94 14.30 14.50
C MET A 174 -3.34 14.76 15.91
N ALA A 175 -4.40 15.55 16.04
CA ALA A 175 -4.93 15.97 17.34
C ALA A 175 -5.41 14.77 18.18
N PHE A 176 -6.05 13.77 17.56
CA PHE A 176 -6.51 12.58 18.27
C PHE A 176 -5.37 11.81 18.96
N ILE A 177 -4.18 11.78 18.35
CA ILE A 177 -3.01 11.06 18.86
C ILE A 177 -1.98 11.97 19.55
N GLU A 178 -2.25 13.27 19.75
CA GLU A 178 -1.23 14.26 20.13
C GLU A 178 -0.59 14.06 21.52
N ASN A 179 -1.23 13.23 22.35
CA ASN A 179 -0.81 12.89 23.71
C ASN A 179 -0.30 11.44 23.82
N SER A 180 0.23 10.89 22.73
CA SER A 180 0.80 9.54 22.69
C SER A 180 2.28 9.55 23.07
N ASP A 181 2.76 8.46 23.67
CA ASP A 181 4.18 8.32 24.03
C ASP A 181 5.03 7.85 22.83
N ALA A 182 4.40 7.28 21.80
CA ALA A 182 4.98 6.96 20.50
C ALA A 182 3.89 6.98 19.41
N ILE A 183 4.29 7.07 18.14
CA ILE A 183 3.38 6.99 16.98
C ILE A 183 3.83 5.90 16.01
N ILE A 184 2.84 5.17 15.49
CA ILE A 184 2.99 4.24 14.37
C ILE A 184 2.13 4.74 13.20
N PHE A 185 2.76 4.99 12.05
CA PHE A 185 2.07 5.23 10.78
C PHE A 185 2.05 3.95 9.95
N ASP A 186 0.86 3.45 9.61
CA ASP A 186 0.71 2.32 8.70
C ASP A 186 0.47 2.78 7.27
N ILE A 187 1.49 2.62 6.43
CA ILE A 187 1.42 2.91 4.99
C ILE A 187 1.62 1.64 4.16
N ARG A 188 1.43 0.44 4.74
CA ARG A 188 1.61 -0.85 4.08
C ARG A 188 0.74 -0.98 2.83
N LEU A 189 -0.48 -0.43 2.83
CA LEU A 189 -1.39 -0.42 1.67
C LEU A 189 -1.54 0.97 1.04
N ASN A 190 -0.52 1.82 1.11
CA ASN A 190 -0.56 3.18 0.57
C ASN A 190 0.27 3.28 -0.73
N GLY A 191 -0.39 3.61 -1.85
CA GLY A 191 0.25 3.71 -3.17
C GLY A 191 0.83 5.10 -3.49
N GLY A 192 0.84 6.02 -2.53
CA GLY A 192 1.37 7.37 -2.64
C GLY A 192 0.28 8.42 -2.72
N GLY A 193 0.46 9.41 -3.58
CA GLY A 193 -0.41 10.57 -3.69
C GLY A 193 0.39 11.86 -3.85
N ASP A 194 -0.05 12.92 -3.19
CA ASP A 194 0.42 14.28 -3.35
C ASP A 194 1.52 14.66 -2.33
N PRO A 195 2.66 15.23 -2.78
CA PRO A 195 3.78 15.59 -1.91
C PRO A 195 3.46 16.73 -0.93
N THR A 196 2.44 17.56 -1.20
CA THR A 196 2.04 18.62 -0.27
C THR A 196 1.49 18.05 1.04
N CYS A 197 0.80 16.91 0.96
CA CYS A 197 0.28 16.19 2.12
C CYS A 197 1.39 15.49 2.90
N VAL A 198 2.37 14.89 2.19
CA VAL A 198 3.59 14.36 2.80
C VAL A 198 4.26 15.44 3.64
N ARG A 199 4.48 16.61 3.06
CA ARG A 199 5.05 17.78 3.75
C ARG A 199 4.22 18.18 4.97
N LEU A 200 2.89 18.24 4.85
CA LEU A 200 2.00 18.59 5.97
C LEU A 200 2.15 17.60 7.13
N ILE A 201 2.04 16.30 6.88
CA ILE A 201 2.13 15.27 7.92
C ILE A 201 3.54 15.26 8.55
N CYS A 202 4.61 15.31 7.74
CA CYS A 202 5.98 15.44 8.26
C CYS A 202 6.13 16.66 9.18
N SER A 203 5.46 17.78 8.90
CA SER A 203 5.58 19.01 9.68
C SER A 203 5.08 18.89 11.12
N TYR A 204 4.17 17.95 11.42
CA TYR A 204 3.78 17.64 12.79
C TYR A 204 4.90 16.96 13.58
N LEU A 205 5.89 16.35 12.93
CA LEU A 205 6.92 15.55 13.56
C LEU A 205 8.24 16.30 13.76
N PHE A 206 8.34 17.56 13.36
CA PHE A 206 9.53 18.39 13.54
C PHE A 206 9.22 19.64 14.36
N GLY A 207 10.24 20.20 15.00
CA GLY A 207 10.11 21.41 15.82
C GLY A 207 9.94 22.69 15.00
N ASP A 208 10.35 23.81 15.58
CA ASP A 208 10.22 25.13 14.95
C ASP A 208 11.28 25.41 13.88
N LYS A 209 12.44 24.73 13.96
CA LYS A 209 13.49 24.85 12.97
C LYS A 209 13.07 24.10 11.70
N PRO A 210 12.98 24.78 10.53
CA PRO A 210 12.61 24.11 9.30
C PRO A 210 13.61 23.03 8.90
N VAL A 211 13.09 21.90 8.46
CA VAL A 211 13.87 20.77 7.91
C VAL A 211 13.58 20.65 6.42
N HIS A 212 14.65 20.51 5.63
CA HIS A 212 14.57 20.26 4.19
C HIS A 212 14.21 18.79 3.99
N LEU A 213 13.00 18.51 3.52
CA LEU A 213 12.52 17.14 3.36
C LEU A 213 12.99 16.55 2.03
N ASN A 214 12.74 17.24 0.93
CA ASN A 214 12.99 16.72 -0.41
C ASN A 214 13.01 17.85 -1.45
N ASP A 215 13.59 17.59 -2.61
CA ASP A 215 13.48 18.41 -3.81
C ASP A 215 12.82 17.60 -4.95
N LEU A 216 11.91 18.20 -5.69
CA LEU A 216 11.32 17.62 -6.89
C LEU A 216 11.77 18.44 -8.11
N TYR A 217 12.65 17.87 -8.92
CA TYR A 217 13.03 18.45 -10.21
C TYR A 217 12.05 18.00 -11.29
N TYR A 218 11.45 18.94 -12.01
CA TYR A 218 10.60 18.68 -13.17
C TYR A 218 11.29 19.15 -14.45
N ARG A 219 11.51 18.20 -15.36
CA ARG A 219 12.22 18.44 -16.62
C ARG A 219 11.46 19.36 -17.58
N PRO A 220 10.14 19.19 -17.84
CA PRO A 220 9.46 19.98 -18.87
C PRO A 220 9.54 21.49 -18.62
N GLU A 221 9.50 21.90 -17.35
CA GLU A 221 9.58 23.31 -16.93
C GLU A 221 11.00 23.74 -16.52
N ASP A 222 11.97 22.83 -16.52
CA ASP A 222 13.32 23.01 -15.96
C ASP A 222 13.30 23.70 -14.58
N ARG A 223 12.44 23.20 -13.69
CA ARG A 223 12.23 23.80 -12.35
C ARG A 223 12.49 22.77 -11.26
N THR A 224 13.01 23.25 -10.14
CA THR A 224 13.12 22.47 -8.90
C THR A 224 12.20 23.10 -7.87
N GLU A 225 11.33 22.28 -7.29
CA GLU A 225 10.52 22.64 -6.13
C GLU A 225 11.16 22.07 -4.87
N GLU A 226 11.37 22.92 -3.87
CA GLU A 226 11.89 22.50 -2.57
C GLU A 226 10.77 22.29 -1.56
N TYR A 227 10.81 21.17 -0.84
CA TYR A 227 9.82 20.82 0.18
C TYR A 227 10.45 20.94 1.57
N TRP A 228 10.06 21.98 2.29
CA TRP A 228 10.48 22.24 3.67
C TRP A 228 9.31 22.04 4.63
N THR A 229 9.59 21.59 5.85
CA THR A 229 8.56 21.51 6.91
C THR A 229 7.92 22.88 7.16
N LEU A 230 6.61 22.88 7.40
CA LEU A 230 5.83 24.06 7.74
C LEU A 230 6.21 24.60 9.12
N LYS A 231 6.28 25.94 9.21
CA LYS A 231 6.49 26.63 10.48
C LYS A 231 5.32 26.41 11.45
N LYS A 232 4.10 26.43 10.95
CA LYS A 232 2.86 26.22 11.71
C LYS A 232 2.06 25.08 11.09
N VAL A 233 1.37 24.35 11.95
CA VAL A 233 0.34 23.36 11.62
C VAL A 233 -0.85 23.63 12.53
N ASP A 234 -2.03 23.17 12.14
CA ASP A 234 -3.21 23.24 13.00
C ASP A 234 -3.15 22.14 14.07
N GLY A 235 -3.03 22.54 15.33
CA GLY A 235 -2.81 21.63 16.46
C GLY A 235 -1.36 21.58 16.92
N LYS A 236 -0.99 20.48 17.61
CA LYS A 236 0.28 20.37 18.32
C LYS A 236 1.32 19.58 17.51
N LYS A 237 2.54 20.14 17.40
CA LYS A 237 3.72 19.41 16.91
C LYS A 237 4.26 18.45 17.97
N MET A 238 4.81 17.32 17.52
CA MET A 238 5.33 16.22 18.33
C MET A 238 6.77 15.86 17.91
N PRO A 239 7.74 16.76 18.12
CA PRO A 239 9.12 16.53 17.66
C PRO A 239 9.85 15.46 18.47
N ASP A 240 9.49 15.24 19.73
CA ASP A 240 10.31 14.49 20.69
C ASP A 240 9.89 13.03 20.88
N ILE A 241 8.74 12.62 20.34
CA ILE A 241 8.23 11.25 20.54
C ILE A 241 8.76 10.29 19.47
N PRO A 242 9.03 9.02 19.80
CA PRO A 242 9.40 8.00 18.82
C PRO A 242 8.34 7.83 17.72
N VAL A 243 8.79 7.67 16.48
CA VAL A 243 7.93 7.45 15.32
C VAL A 243 8.38 6.21 14.57
N TYR A 244 7.42 5.37 14.22
CA TYR A 244 7.61 4.16 13.44
C TYR A 244 6.71 4.21 12.21
N ILE A 245 7.20 3.67 11.09
CA ILE A 245 6.45 3.63 9.82
C ILE A 245 6.43 2.20 9.31
N LEU A 246 5.23 1.66 9.12
CA LEU A 246 5.03 0.31 8.61
C LEU A 246 4.99 0.34 7.09
N THR A 247 5.81 -0.49 6.46
CA THR A 247 5.96 -0.55 4.99
C THR A 247 5.73 -1.96 4.46
N SER A 248 5.26 -2.05 3.22
CA SER A 248 5.18 -3.31 2.49
C SER A 248 5.72 -3.13 1.06
N ASN A 249 5.83 -4.22 0.31
CA ASN A 249 6.15 -4.17 -1.12
C ASN A 249 5.09 -3.43 -1.99
N TYR A 250 3.90 -3.16 -1.44
CA TYR A 250 2.87 -2.34 -2.09
C TYR A 250 3.10 -0.83 -1.88
N THR A 251 3.81 -0.44 -0.82
CA THR A 251 4.08 0.97 -0.54
C THR A 251 4.83 1.60 -1.72
N PHE A 252 4.29 2.70 -2.28
CA PHE A 252 4.80 3.26 -3.54
C PHE A 252 4.71 4.79 -3.59
N SER A 253 5.53 5.45 -4.41
CA SER A 253 5.43 6.88 -4.74
C SER A 253 5.53 7.79 -3.51
N ALA A 254 4.64 8.77 -3.32
CA ALA A 254 4.69 9.70 -2.19
C ALA A 254 4.67 9.02 -0.79
N ALA A 255 4.20 7.77 -0.68
CA ALA A 255 4.29 7.01 0.56
C ALA A 255 5.73 6.58 0.86
N GLU A 256 6.49 6.25 -0.17
CA GLU A 256 7.93 6.03 -0.07
C GLU A 256 8.65 7.34 0.23
N GLU A 257 8.22 8.46 -0.36
CA GLU A 257 8.76 9.78 -0.02
C GLU A 257 8.62 10.07 1.48
N PHE A 258 7.43 9.82 2.05
CA PHE A 258 7.19 10.00 3.48
C PHE A 258 8.14 9.16 4.35
N ALA A 259 8.28 7.87 4.03
CA ALA A 259 9.20 6.98 4.73
C ALA A 259 10.67 7.41 4.56
N TYR A 260 11.11 7.69 3.32
CA TYR A 260 12.48 8.04 2.99
C TYR A 260 12.91 9.37 3.61
N ASN A 261 12.03 10.39 3.57
CA ASN A 261 12.29 11.69 4.19
C ASN A 261 12.49 11.54 5.71
N LEU A 262 11.63 10.78 6.38
CA LEU A 262 11.74 10.60 7.83
C LEU A 262 12.89 9.67 8.23
N GLN A 263 13.20 8.66 7.42
CA GLN A 263 14.35 7.77 7.64
C GLN A 263 15.68 8.52 7.48
N THR A 264 15.86 9.25 6.38
CA THR A 264 17.11 9.98 6.09
C THR A 264 17.37 11.11 7.09
N GLN A 265 16.32 11.71 7.65
CA GLN A 265 16.40 12.68 8.74
C GLN A 265 16.54 12.03 10.13
N LYS A 266 16.61 10.69 10.21
CA LYS A 266 16.65 9.91 11.47
C LYS A 266 15.49 10.24 12.41
N ARG A 267 14.34 10.61 11.85
CA ARG A 267 13.14 10.97 12.60
C ARG A 267 12.23 9.79 12.86
N ALA A 268 12.21 8.79 11.96
CA ALA A 268 11.42 7.58 12.12
C ALA A 268 12.24 6.31 11.89
N ILE A 269 11.80 5.21 12.48
CA ILE A 269 12.29 3.86 12.20
C ILE A 269 11.31 3.18 11.24
N ILE A 270 11.81 2.69 10.11
CA ILE A 270 11.01 2.00 9.10
C ILE A 270 10.99 0.50 9.40
N VAL A 271 9.80 -0.09 9.46
CA VAL A 271 9.59 -1.49 9.84
C VAL A 271 8.74 -2.18 8.77
N GLY A 272 9.14 -3.37 8.31
CA GLY A 272 8.39 -4.14 7.32
C GLY A 272 9.22 -4.59 6.13
N ASP A 273 8.60 -4.63 4.95
CA ASP A 273 9.26 -5.04 3.70
C ASP A 273 9.90 -3.84 2.98
N THR A 274 10.82 -4.13 2.05
CA THR A 274 11.29 -3.11 1.09
C THR A 274 10.15 -2.67 0.17
N THR A 275 10.03 -1.36 -0.05
CA THR A 275 8.94 -0.76 -0.83
C THR A 275 9.12 -0.92 -2.35
N GLY A 276 8.12 -0.49 -3.13
CA GLY A 276 8.04 -0.79 -4.56
C GLY A 276 9.01 -0.04 -5.49
N GLY A 277 9.62 1.05 -5.06
CA GLY A 277 10.69 1.76 -5.76
C GLY A 277 10.24 2.74 -6.85
N GLY A 278 9.26 3.59 -6.56
CA GLY A 278 8.83 4.65 -7.49
C GLY A 278 9.10 6.04 -6.94
N ALA A 279 10.05 6.78 -7.49
CA ALA A 279 10.46 8.11 -7.04
C ALA A 279 10.23 9.22 -8.08
N HIS A 280 9.54 8.94 -9.18
CA HIS A 280 9.34 9.91 -10.26
C HIS A 280 7.92 10.50 -10.28
N PRO A 281 7.72 11.74 -9.79
CA PRO A 281 6.45 12.42 -9.94
C PRO A 281 6.11 12.66 -11.40
N GLY A 282 4.82 12.69 -11.69
CA GLY A 282 4.32 12.75 -13.06
C GLY A 282 2.83 13.00 -13.12
N GLY A 283 2.30 12.87 -14.32
CA GLY A 283 0.90 13.14 -14.59
C GLY A 283 0.36 12.24 -15.68
N THR A 284 -0.96 12.06 -15.67
CA THR A 284 -1.64 11.31 -16.73
C THR A 284 -1.89 12.24 -17.92
N MET A 285 -1.51 11.79 -19.11
CA MET A 285 -1.70 12.52 -20.36
C MET A 285 -2.44 11.65 -21.37
N ALA A 286 -3.32 12.26 -22.18
CA ALA A 286 -3.91 11.56 -23.31
C ALA A 286 -2.88 11.36 -24.42
N VAL A 287 -2.72 10.12 -24.87
CA VAL A 287 -1.92 9.79 -26.06
C VAL A 287 -2.76 10.07 -27.31
N ASN A 288 -3.97 9.52 -27.36
CA ASN A 288 -4.94 9.71 -28.44
C ASN A 288 -6.37 9.61 -27.86
N ASN A 289 -7.38 9.18 -28.63
CA ASN A 289 -8.76 9.05 -28.13
C ASN A 289 -9.00 7.79 -27.30
N ASP A 290 -8.02 6.87 -27.25
CA ASP A 290 -8.19 5.54 -26.68
C ASP A 290 -7.20 5.24 -25.55
N PHE A 291 -6.01 5.81 -25.63
CA PHE A 291 -4.90 5.53 -24.72
C PHE A 291 -4.51 6.78 -23.94
N ILE A 292 -4.16 6.55 -22.68
CA ILE A 292 -3.50 7.50 -21.79
C ILE A 292 -2.13 6.94 -21.39
N ILE A 293 -1.25 7.81 -20.93
CA ILE A 293 0.06 7.47 -20.39
C ILE A 293 0.26 8.21 -19.07
N PHE A 294 0.69 7.50 -18.02
CA PHE A 294 1.28 8.17 -16.88
C PHE A 294 2.72 8.54 -17.25
N MET A 295 3.02 9.82 -17.34
CA MET A 295 4.30 10.36 -17.77
C MET A 295 5.09 10.85 -16.56
N PRO A 296 6.18 10.17 -16.16
CA PRO A 296 7.07 10.66 -15.12
C PRO A 296 7.87 11.86 -15.67
N MET A 297 7.54 13.04 -15.17
CA MET A 297 8.08 14.32 -15.66
C MET A 297 9.13 14.89 -14.72
N GLY A 298 9.18 14.39 -13.49
CA GLY A 298 10.17 14.80 -12.50
C GLY A 298 10.81 13.65 -11.77
N ARG A 299 11.73 14.00 -10.87
CA ARG A 299 12.43 13.08 -9.99
C ARG A 299 12.65 13.70 -8.63
N ALA A 300 12.53 12.87 -7.59
CA ALA A 300 12.94 13.24 -6.25
C ALA A 300 14.47 13.35 -6.15
N ILE A 301 14.94 14.29 -5.34
CA ILE A 301 16.34 14.50 -4.98
C ILE A 301 16.35 14.79 -3.48
N ASN A 302 16.67 13.79 -2.67
CA ASN A 302 16.69 13.97 -1.23
C ASN A 302 17.92 14.77 -0.80
N PRO A 303 17.76 15.76 0.10
CA PRO A 303 18.84 16.69 0.45
C PRO A 303 19.97 16.04 1.26
N VAL A 304 19.75 14.90 1.90
CA VAL A 304 20.77 14.17 2.67
C VAL A 304 21.56 13.23 1.76
N THR A 305 20.85 12.35 1.05
CA THR A 305 21.47 11.28 0.24
C THR A 305 21.89 11.73 -1.16
N LYS A 306 21.41 12.89 -1.62
CA LYS A 306 21.62 13.45 -2.96
C LYS A 306 21.13 12.53 -4.10
N THR A 307 20.28 11.56 -3.76
CA THR A 307 19.65 10.58 -4.66
C THR A 307 18.19 10.37 -4.24
N ASN A 308 17.55 9.31 -4.71
CA ASN A 308 16.19 8.89 -4.35
C ASN A 308 16.09 7.35 -4.24
N TRP A 309 14.86 6.86 -4.06
CA TRP A 309 14.52 5.44 -3.88
C TRP A 309 14.07 4.73 -5.18
N GLU A 310 14.24 5.36 -6.35
CA GLU A 310 13.81 4.77 -7.63
C GLU A 310 14.47 3.41 -7.87
N GLY A 311 13.67 2.40 -8.19
CA GLY A 311 14.13 1.06 -8.55
C GLY A 311 14.68 0.23 -7.38
N THR A 312 15.00 0.82 -6.23
CA THR A 312 15.44 0.11 -5.02
C THR A 312 14.35 0.02 -3.96
N GLY A 313 13.44 0.99 -3.92
CA GLY A 313 12.57 1.21 -2.78
C GLY A 313 13.30 1.77 -1.56
N VAL A 314 12.53 2.06 -0.53
CA VAL A 314 12.99 2.36 0.82
C VAL A 314 13.28 1.03 1.51
N ILE A 315 14.53 0.84 1.91
CA ILE A 315 14.96 -0.33 2.66
C ILE A 315 14.61 -0.08 4.14
N PRO A 316 13.84 -0.96 4.79
CA PRO A 316 13.44 -0.78 6.18
C PRO A 316 14.65 -0.87 7.12
N ASP A 317 14.63 -0.09 8.20
CA ASP A 317 15.64 -0.18 9.28
C ASP A 317 15.52 -1.51 10.02
N VAL A 318 14.29 -2.02 10.15
CA VAL A 318 13.98 -3.31 10.76
C VAL A 318 13.22 -4.17 9.74
N PRO A 319 13.93 -5.01 8.96
CA PRO A 319 13.31 -5.86 7.96
C PRO A 319 12.55 -7.02 8.59
N VAL A 320 11.24 -7.07 8.36
CA VAL A 320 10.33 -8.16 8.75
C VAL A 320 9.24 -8.28 7.68
N VAL A 321 8.62 -9.45 7.54
CA VAL A 321 7.44 -9.56 6.66
C VAL A 321 6.36 -8.57 7.12
N SER A 322 5.72 -7.86 6.19
CA SER A 322 4.82 -6.75 6.55
C SER A 322 3.67 -7.15 7.47
N GLU A 323 3.26 -8.42 7.52
CA GLU A 323 2.27 -8.95 8.46
C GLU A 323 2.71 -8.79 9.92
N ASN A 324 4.01 -8.88 10.20
CA ASN A 324 4.61 -8.79 11.54
C ASN A 324 5.06 -7.37 11.91
N ALA A 325 4.89 -6.40 11.00
CA ALA A 325 5.47 -5.07 11.15
C ALA A 325 4.84 -4.27 12.30
N LEU A 326 3.54 -4.43 12.56
CA LEU A 326 2.83 -3.71 13.61
C LEU A 326 3.33 -4.12 14.99
N GLU A 327 3.34 -5.42 15.26
CA GLU A 327 3.79 -6.01 16.52
C GLU A 327 5.26 -5.67 16.76
N THR A 328 6.09 -5.78 15.71
CA THR A 328 7.51 -5.37 15.76
C THR A 328 7.66 -3.90 16.14
N ALA A 329 6.88 -3.00 15.53
CA ALA A 329 6.91 -1.58 15.86
C ALA A 329 6.41 -1.29 17.28
N GLN A 330 5.40 -2.02 17.77
CA GLN A 330 4.93 -1.91 19.16
C GLN A 330 6.02 -2.33 20.14
N ILE A 331 6.72 -3.44 19.90
CA ILE A 331 7.86 -3.89 20.70
C ILE A 331 8.95 -2.80 20.77
N LEU A 332 9.33 -2.24 19.62
CA LEU A 332 10.34 -1.17 19.55
C LEU A 332 9.88 0.08 20.30
N ALA A 333 8.61 0.48 20.13
CA ALA A 333 8.02 1.59 20.85
C ALA A 333 8.07 1.40 22.36
N LEU A 334 7.62 0.24 22.86
CA LEU A 334 7.63 -0.10 24.28
C LEU A 334 9.04 -0.07 24.88
N LYS A 335 10.01 -0.70 24.19
CA LYS A 335 11.43 -0.65 24.59
C LYS A 335 11.94 0.80 24.65
N LYS A 336 11.57 1.62 23.66
CA LYS A 336 11.99 3.03 23.62
C LYS A 336 11.37 3.87 24.72
N ILE A 337 10.09 3.64 25.04
CA ILE A 337 9.40 4.30 26.16
C ILE A 337 10.04 3.87 27.50
N ALA A 338 10.36 2.58 27.66
CA ALA A 338 11.04 2.05 28.83
C ALA A 338 12.44 2.66 29.05
N GLU A 339 13.18 2.92 27.98
CA GLU A 339 14.48 3.63 28.05
C GLU A 339 14.34 5.09 28.51
N GLY A 340 13.23 5.74 28.14
CA GLY A 340 13.00 7.17 28.39
C GLY A 340 12.40 7.49 29.76
N THR A 341 11.72 6.53 30.40
CA THR A 341 11.11 6.72 31.71
C THR A 341 12.12 6.63 32.84
N LYS A 342 11.92 7.45 33.89
CA LYS A 342 12.65 7.35 35.17
C LYS A 342 11.94 6.50 36.21
N ASP A 343 10.71 6.11 35.93
CA ASP A 343 9.92 5.24 36.81
C ASP A 343 10.29 3.78 36.55
N GLU A 344 10.94 3.15 37.52
CA GLU A 344 11.39 1.76 37.43
C GLU A 344 10.23 0.76 37.31
N ASN A 345 9.04 1.08 37.83
CA ASN A 345 7.88 0.21 37.70
C ASN A 345 7.34 0.26 36.26
N TYR A 346 7.25 1.46 35.67
CA TYR A 346 6.88 1.57 34.25
C TYR A 346 7.92 0.96 33.31
N LYS A 347 9.20 1.07 33.64
CA LYS A 347 10.25 0.42 32.87
C LYS A 347 10.08 -1.10 32.86
N LYS A 348 9.87 -1.72 34.02
CA LYS A 348 9.60 -3.16 34.12
C LYS A 348 8.33 -3.55 33.36
N TYR A 349 7.26 -2.79 33.54
CA TYR A 349 5.99 -3.01 32.84
C TYR A 349 6.17 -3.05 31.32
N PHE A 350 6.74 -2.01 30.72
CA PHE A 350 6.88 -1.96 29.26
C PHE A 350 7.82 -3.03 28.70
N LEU A 351 8.90 -3.38 29.42
CA LEU A 351 9.79 -4.48 29.01
C LEU A 351 9.08 -5.83 29.09
N PHE A 352 8.31 -6.06 30.15
CA PHE A 352 7.48 -7.26 30.31
C PHE A 352 6.44 -7.36 29.19
N VAL A 353 5.76 -6.27 28.85
CA VAL A 353 4.81 -6.29 27.72
C VAL A 353 5.53 -6.59 26.40
N ALA A 354 6.66 -5.94 26.12
CA ALA A 354 7.41 -6.13 24.89
C ALA A 354 7.84 -7.60 24.68
N GLU A 355 8.38 -8.22 25.73
CA GLU A 355 8.72 -9.66 25.73
C GLU A 355 7.50 -10.55 25.51
N SER A 356 6.31 -10.17 26.00
CA SER A 356 5.08 -10.95 25.80
C SER A 356 4.64 -10.92 24.34
N ILE A 357 4.72 -9.76 23.68
CA ILE A 357 4.43 -9.63 22.25
C ILE A 357 5.46 -10.43 21.44
N GLU A 358 6.75 -10.35 21.79
CA GLU A 358 7.80 -11.16 21.15
C GLU A 358 7.55 -12.66 21.30
N GLY A 359 7.11 -13.10 22.49
CA GLY A 359 6.73 -14.49 22.75
C GLY A 359 5.52 -14.94 21.94
N ASP A 360 4.50 -14.09 21.81
CA ASP A 360 3.29 -14.38 21.02
C ASP A 360 3.64 -14.54 19.53
N MET A 361 4.42 -13.60 18.98
CA MET A 361 4.89 -13.63 17.59
C MET A 361 5.72 -14.88 17.27
N ASN A 362 6.46 -15.39 18.27
CA ASN A 362 7.30 -16.58 18.15
C ASN A 362 6.71 -17.79 18.90
N SER A 363 5.38 -17.82 19.05
CA SER A 363 4.68 -18.85 19.83
C SER A 363 5.09 -20.25 19.38
N PRO A 364 5.69 -21.07 20.26
CA PRO A 364 6.07 -22.42 19.89
C PRO A 364 4.85 -23.33 19.77
N LEU A 365 4.96 -24.35 18.93
CA LEU A 365 4.04 -25.48 18.96
C LEU A 365 4.36 -26.33 20.20
N VAL A 366 3.41 -26.40 21.13
CA VAL A 366 3.48 -27.31 22.28
C VAL A 366 2.64 -28.55 21.97
N ASP A 367 3.22 -29.73 22.13
CA ASP A 367 2.53 -30.98 21.78
C ASP A 367 1.34 -31.24 22.72
N GLU A 368 0.38 -32.03 22.22
CA GLU A 368 -0.89 -32.28 22.92
C GLU A 368 -0.70 -32.98 24.28
N ASN A 369 0.29 -33.86 24.42
CA ASN A 369 0.52 -34.56 25.68
C ASN A 369 1.06 -33.60 26.74
N THR A 370 1.99 -32.73 26.34
CA THR A 370 2.50 -31.66 27.20
C THR A 370 1.38 -30.72 27.63
N LEU A 371 0.53 -30.26 26.70
CA LEU A 371 -0.62 -29.41 27.05
C LEU A 371 -1.60 -30.10 28.01
N LYS A 372 -1.90 -31.40 27.80
CA LYS A 372 -2.75 -32.16 28.72
C LYS A 372 -2.12 -32.26 30.11
N SER A 373 -0.80 -32.43 30.20
CA SER A 373 -0.08 -32.53 31.48
C SER A 373 -0.21 -31.26 32.36
N TYR A 374 -0.39 -30.10 31.71
CA TYR A 374 -0.59 -28.80 32.38
C TYR A 374 -2.00 -28.62 32.98
N SER A 375 -2.98 -29.42 32.57
CA SER A 375 -4.34 -29.33 33.13
C SER A 375 -4.37 -29.74 34.60
N GLY A 376 -5.16 -29.03 35.40
CA GLY A 376 -5.27 -29.27 36.84
C GLY A 376 -5.82 -28.09 37.63
N ILE A 377 -5.85 -28.25 38.94
CA ILE A 377 -6.20 -27.20 39.91
C ILE A 377 -4.93 -26.75 40.63
N TYR A 378 -4.73 -25.43 40.70
CA TYR A 378 -3.59 -24.77 41.32
C TYR A 378 -4.10 -23.67 42.25
N GLY A 379 -4.40 -24.02 43.50
CA GLY A 379 -5.15 -23.13 44.40
C GLY A 379 -6.53 -22.76 43.82
N GLU A 380 -6.82 -21.47 43.69
CA GLU A 380 -8.07 -20.99 43.07
C GLU A 380 -8.05 -20.96 41.53
N ARG A 381 -6.91 -21.35 40.92
CA ARG A 381 -6.73 -21.38 39.47
C ARG A 381 -7.07 -22.75 38.92
N LYS A 382 -7.82 -22.79 37.83
CA LYS A 382 -8.12 -24.00 37.09
C LYS A 382 -7.60 -23.87 35.67
N ILE A 383 -6.72 -24.79 35.28
CA ILE A 383 -6.20 -24.93 33.92
C ILE A 383 -6.92 -26.08 33.24
N THR A 384 -7.50 -25.83 32.08
CA THR A 384 -8.22 -26.85 31.29
C THR A 384 -7.72 -26.91 29.86
N TYR A 385 -7.48 -28.12 29.37
CA TYR A 385 -7.21 -28.38 27.96
C TYR A 385 -8.52 -28.51 27.17
N ASN A 386 -8.61 -27.83 26.02
CA ASN A 386 -9.67 -28.04 25.04
C ASN A 386 -9.16 -27.73 23.63
N SER A 387 -9.26 -28.71 22.72
CA SER A 387 -9.00 -28.57 21.28
C SER A 387 -7.66 -27.91 20.95
N GLY A 388 -6.56 -28.44 21.51
CA GLY A 388 -5.20 -27.93 21.26
C GLY A 388 -4.84 -26.66 22.02
N LYS A 389 -5.69 -26.16 22.92
CA LYS A 389 -5.42 -24.94 23.71
C LYS A 389 -5.63 -25.15 25.20
N LEU A 390 -4.90 -24.38 25.99
CA LEU A 390 -5.15 -24.24 27.42
C LEU A 390 -6.07 -23.06 27.70
N TYR A 391 -6.86 -23.22 28.75
CA TYR A 391 -7.73 -22.19 29.28
C TYR A 391 -7.50 -22.04 30.77
N TYR A 392 -7.22 -20.81 31.19
CA TYR A 392 -7.09 -20.40 32.57
C TYR A 392 -8.42 -19.90 33.12
N ARG A 393 -8.74 -20.24 34.38
CA ARG A 393 -9.87 -19.67 35.11
C ARG A 393 -9.49 -19.44 36.57
N HIS A 394 -9.73 -18.24 37.08
CA HIS A 394 -9.57 -17.91 38.49
C HIS A 394 -10.93 -17.79 39.19
N GLY A 395 -11.20 -18.66 40.16
CA GLY A 395 -12.47 -18.71 40.88
C GLY A 395 -13.68 -18.90 39.96
N SER A 396 -14.69 -18.01 40.09
CA SER A 396 -15.92 -18.01 39.30
C SER A 396 -15.84 -17.17 38.01
N ARG A 397 -14.67 -16.61 37.68
CA ARG A 397 -14.50 -15.76 36.49
C ARG A 397 -14.63 -16.56 35.19
N GLY A 398 -14.78 -15.84 34.07
CA GLY A 398 -14.73 -16.43 32.74
C GLY A 398 -13.40 -17.14 32.47
N LYS A 399 -13.43 -18.16 31.60
CA LYS A 399 -12.21 -18.84 31.13
C LYS A 399 -11.49 -17.97 30.09
N MET A 400 -10.17 -17.89 30.16
CA MET A 400 -9.32 -17.13 29.25
C MET A 400 -8.42 -18.08 28.48
N ALA A 401 -8.28 -17.89 27.17
CA ALA A 401 -7.36 -18.68 26.37
C ALA A 401 -5.92 -18.31 26.72
N MET A 402 -5.07 -19.33 26.82
CA MET A 402 -3.64 -19.18 27.07
C MET A 402 -2.88 -19.38 25.75
N THR A 403 -1.91 -18.51 25.49
CA THR A 403 -1.03 -18.59 24.32
C THR A 403 0.39 -18.91 24.78
N PRO A 404 1.05 -19.94 24.23
CA PRO A 404 2.41 -20.31 24.64
C PRO A 404 3.40 -19.23 24.20
N ILE A 405 4.25 -18.79 25.13
CA ILE A 405 5.43 -17.97 24.85
C ILE A 405 6.73 -18.79 24.94
N SER A 406 6.65 -19.96 25.61
CA SER A 406 7.66 -21.02 25.60
C SER A 406 6.94 -22.38 25.75
N GLU A 407 7.68 -23.49 25.84
CA GLU A 407 7.09 -24.82 26.08
C GLU A 407 6.29 -24.88 27.40
N ASN A 408 6.70 -24.13 28.42
CA ASN A 408 6.12 -24.15 29.75
C ASN A 408 5.62 -22.79 30.26
N ALA A 409 5.78 -21.70 29.51
CA ALA A 409 5.29 -20.38 29.87
C ALA A 409 4.22 -19.91 28.88
N PHE A 410 3.17 -19.29 29.41
CA PHE A 410 1.99 -18.89 28.68
C PHE A 410 1.55 -17.50 29.09
N MET A 411 1.14 -16.69 28.12
CA MET A 411 0.38 -15.48 28.37
C MET A 411 -1.12 -15.75 28.28
N MET A 412 -1.93 -14.87 28.85
CA MET A 412 -3.38 -14.93 28.71
C MET A 412 -3.84 -13.88 27.72
N LYS A 413 -4.78 -14.25 26.86
CA LYS A 413 -5.38 -13.30 25.93
C LYS A 413 -5.98 -12.12 26.70
N ASP A 414 -5.68 -10.90 26.27
CA ASP A 414 -6.17 -9.64 26.83
C ASP A 414 -5.68 -9.31 28.26
N LEU A 415 -4.70 -10.06 28.80
CA LEU A 415 -4.01 -9.74 30.06
C LEU A 415 -2.52 -9.61 29.82
N ASP A 416 -2.07 -8.37 29.63
CA ASP A 416 -0.67 -8.02 29.36
C ASP A 416 0.20 -7.93 30.62
N TYR A 417 -0.41 -7.94 31.80
CA TYR A 417 0.27 -7.76 33.09
C TYR A 417 0.72 -9.06 33.78
N VAL A 418 0.38 -10.24 33.24
CA VAL A 418 0.65 -11.53 33.90
C VAL A 418 0.96 -12.67 32.93
N ARG A 419 1.93 -13.51 33.30
CA ARG A 419 2.30 -14.76 32.63
C ARG A 419 2.18 -15.93 33.60
N VAL A 420 1.87 -17.10 33.08
CA VAL A 420 1.80 -18.36 33.84
C VAL A 420 2.90 -19.29 33.35
N THR A 421 3.81 -19.68 34.26
CA THR A 421 4.84 -20.69 34.00
C THR A 421 4.47 -21.98 34.72
N PHE A 422 4.57 -23.13 34.04
CA PHE A 422 4.39 -24.45 34.62
C PHE A 422 5.74 -24.96 35.13
N ASP A 423 5.80 -25.21 36.44
CA ASP A 423 6.98 -25.71 37.12
C ASP A 423 6.99 -27.25 37.08
N LYS A 424 8.08 -27.83 36.54
CA LYS A 424 8.25 -29.26 36.34
C LYS A 424 9.37 -29.80 37.24
N ASP A 425 9.20 -31.01 37.77
CA ASP A 425 10.27 -31.73 38.45
C ASP A 425 11.27 -32.36 37.46
N ALA A 426 12.27 -33.08 37.97
CA ALA A 426 13.29 -33.73 37.15
C ALA A 426 12.75 -34.79 36.19
N ASP A 427 11.57 -35.36 36.48
CA ASP A 427 10.88 -36.35 35.64
C ASP A 427 9.91 -35.69 34.65
N GLY A 428 9.84 -34.35 34.62
CA GLY A 428 8.96 -33.58 33.75
C GLY A 428 7.52 -33.46 34.26
N LYS A 429 7.23 -33.91 35.49
CA LYS A 429 5.89 -33.82 36.08
C LYS A 429 5.65 -32.42 36.65
N VAL A 430 4.52 -31.85 36.27
CA VAL A 430 4.09 -30.51 36.69
C VAL A 430 3.63 -30.55 38.15
N TYR A 431 4.24 -29.74 39.01
CA TYR A 431 3.93 -29.69 40.44
C TYR A 431 3.39 -28.34 40.93
N SER A 432 3.60 -27.24 40.19
CA SER A 432 3.01 -25.93 40.47
C SER A 432 2.87 -25.10 39.20
N ILE A 433 2.15 -23.98 39.32
CA ILE A 433 2.28 -22.85 38.41
C ILE A 433 2.89 -21.66 39.15
N THR A 434 3.64 -20.84 38.42
CA THR A 434 4.11 -19.54 38.86
C THR A 434 3.47 -18.45 38.01
N GLU A 435 2.73 -17.54 38.64
CA GLU A 435 2.22 -16.31 38.03
C GLU A 435 3.27 -15.22 38.18
N SER A 436 3.83 -14.76 37.06
CA SER A 436 4.78 -13.64 37.00
C SER A 436 4.06 -12.38 36.55
N TYR A 437 4.17 -11.32 37.33
CA TYR A 437 3.51 -10.04 37.10
C TYR A 437 4.47 -9.00 36.51
N ASP A 438 3.90 -8.03 35.81
CA ASP A 438 4.57 -6.93 35.12
C ASP A 438 5.49 -6.04 35.97
N LEU A 439 5.26 -5.95 37.29
CA LEU A 439 6.12 -5.24 38.23
C LEU A 439 7.24 -6.09 38.84
N GLY A 440 7.32 -7.37 38.44
CA GLY A 440 8.34 -8.34 38.87
C GLY A 440 7.96 -9.19 40.08
N GLU A 441 6.71 -9.07 40.55
CA GLU A 441 6.16 -9.95 41.58
C GLU A 441 5.93 -11.35 41.00
N ASN A 442 6.15 -12.38 41.81
CA ASN A 442 5.90 -13.76 41.42
C ASN A 442 5.13 -14.47 42.53
N GLU A 443 4.07 -15.19 42.17
CA GLU A 443 3.27 -16.00 43.08
C GLU A 443 3.23 -17.44 42.58
N SER A 444 3.51 -18.42 43.45
CA SER A 444 3.52 -19.84 43.08
C SER A 444 2.36 -20.58 43.74
N PHE A 445 1.69 -21.42 42.96
CA PHE A 445 0.51 -22.17 43.37
C PHE A 445 0.71 -23.66 43.11
N PRO A 446 0.76 -24.51 44.15
CA PRO A 446 0.97 -25.95 43.98
C PRO A 446 -0.21 -26.60 43.28
N LYS A 447 0.08 -27.62 42.48
CA LYS A 447 -0.93 -28.47 41.84
C LYS A 447 -1.60 -29.35 42.88
N THR A 448 -2.91 -29.20 43.04
CA THR A 448 -3.70 -29.95 44.03
C THR A 448 -4.53 -31.06 43.40
N GLU A 449 -4.89 -30.93 42.12
CA GLU A 449 -5.63 -31.94 41.35
C GLU A 449 -5.14 -32.01 39.90
#